data_AF-A0A970YXQ1-F1
#
_entry.id   AF-A0A970YXQ1-F1
#
_cell.length_a   1.000
_cell.length_b   1.000
_cell.length_c   1.000
_cell.angle_alpha   90.00
_cell.angle_beta   90.00
_cell.angle_gamma   90.00
#
_symmetry.space_group_name_H-M   'P 1'
#
loop_
_entity.id
_entity.type
_entity.pdbx_description
1 polymer ?
#
loop_
_entity_poly.entity_id
_entity_poly.type
_entity_poly.pdbx_seq_one_letter_code
_entity_poly.pdbx_strand_id
1 'polypeptide(L)'
;MRGTEFLGLFKYFILFLSASILFAQEFPDEKIDKILKNGISDILNQKYDEAEFTFKQLSKDYPANPLGLVYQAAVEIAKSVDYGEKFNSFKITGLLMAAERLSDSLNSHNPDDKWNMYYSALISGYNAYFYALSENYLVAFSEGFSSINKFKDLLEKDKKFYEAYTAIGTYRYWKSRKTDILNVLPFFEDDTGEAIKLIKAAAENQNYSRHLALNSLIWIYIDKKQYKDAVKIARDELKSFPESRFFKWGLARALEDINKDEAVLVYQEILNSHLGRKNSNSYNEIVLRHKIAMLLHASGKNVQAIEYCREIFKTKVTSEFVKSSLEDRMKRVNELWEELLSSQ
;
A
#
# COMPACT_ATOMS: atom_id res chain seq x y z
N MET A 1 4.99 -7.10 21.17
CA MET A 1 3.79 -6.35 21.59
C MET A 1 2.78 -6.30 20.45
N ARG A 2 1.49 -6.63 20.68
CA ARG A 2 0.42 -6.41 19.69
C ARG A 2 -0.26 -5.08 20.04
N GLY A 3 0.28 -3.99 19.50
CA GLY A 3 -0.08 -2.65 19.96
C GLY A 3 -1.49 -2.22 19.55
N THR A 4 -1.98 -2.69 18.40
CA THR A 4 -2.55 -1.73 17.44
C THR A 4 -3.34 -2.42 16.30
N GLU A 5 -4.63 -2.85 16.45
CA GLU A 5 -5.56 -3.30 15.35
C GLU A 5 -7.14 -2.92 15.44
N PHE A 6 -7.69 -1.73 15.90
CA PHE A 6 -9.03 -1.42 16.60
C PHE A 6 -10.07 -0.51 15.89
N LEU A 7 -11.25 -0.57 16.55
CA LEU A 7 -12.24 0.49 16.82
C LEU A 7 -13.30 0.64 15.73
N GLY A 8 -13.86 -0.53 15.35
CA GLY A 8 -15.13 -0.66 14.63
C GLY A 8 -16.19 -1.42 15.43
N LEU A 9 -16.95 -0.69 16.25
CA LEU A 9 -18.30 -1.00 16.77
C LEU A 9 -18.89 0.37 17.16
N PHE A 10 -20.06 0.86 16.74
CA PHE A 10 -21.27 0.32 16.09
C PHE A 10 -21.66 1.21 14.86
N LYS A 11 -22.39 0.75 13.83
CA LYS A 11 -23.87 0.69 13.68
C LYS A 11 -24.59 2.00 14.09
N TYR A 12 -25.48 2.63 13.30
CA TYR A 12 -26.56 2.09 12.45
C TYR A 12 -26.98 3.05 11.29
N PHE A 13 -27.67 2.52 10.25
CA PHE A 13 -28.76 3.08 9.39
C PHE A 13 -28.68 4.56 8.91
N ILE A 14 -28.87 4.92 7.63
CA ILE A 14 -30.13 4.82 6.86
C ILE A 14 -29.95 5.06 5.32
N LEU A 15 -30.99 4.68 4.56
CA LEU A 15 -31.38 5.05 3.18
C LEU A 15 -30.88 4.23 1.97
N PHE A 16 -31.86 3.98 1.09
CA PHE A 16 -31.73 3.41 -0.24
C PHE A 16 -31.56 4.54 -1.27
N LEU A 17 -30.64 4.42 -2.22
CA LEU A 17 -30.73 5.14 -3.48
C LEU A 17 -30.00 4.34 -4.57
N SER A 18 -30.77 3.73 -5.46
CA SER A 18 -30.25 3.03 -6.64
C SER A 18 -29.84 4.03 -7.71
N ALA A 19 -28.74 4.74 -7.46
CA ALA A 19 -28.00 5.38 -8.53
C ALA A 19 -27.33 4.29 -9.39
N SER A 20 -27.26 4.51 -10.71
CA SER A 20 -26.29 3.82 -11.55
C SER A 20 -24.89 3.95 -10.94
N ILE A 21 -24.03 2.95 -11.11
CA ILE A 21 -22.62 3.05 -10.68
C ILE A 21 -21.88 3.99 -11.63
N LEU A 22 -22.15 5.28 -11.49
CA LEU A 22 -21.41 6.37 -12.09
C LEU A 22 -20.03 6.39 -11.41
N PHE A 23 -18.98 6.29 -12.20
CA PHE A 23 -17.64 6.59 -11.72
C PHE A 23 -17.62 8.07 -11.29
N ALA A 24 -17.24 8.33 -10.04
CA ALA A 24 -17.20 9.70 -9.54
C ALA A 24 -16.03 10.46 -10.17
N GLN A 25 -14.93 9.75 -10.45
CA GLN A 25 -13.81 10.22 -11.26
C GLN A 25 -13.69 9.35 -12.52
N GLU A 26 -13.87 9.99 -13.68
CA GLU A 26 -13.43 9.49 -14.99
C GLU A 26 -12.60 10.58 -15.64
N PHE A 27 -11.52 10.20 -16.30
CA PHE A 27 -10.66 11.14 -17.01
C PHE A 27 -11.39 11.62 -18.29
N PRO A 28 -11.33 12.91 -18.67
CA PRO A 28 -12.13 13.44 -19.79
C PRO A 28 -11.83 12.84 -21.17
N ASP A 29 -10.65 12.26 -21.36
CA ASP A 29 -10.33 11.38 -22.49
C ASP A 29 -10.58 9.92 -22.07
N GLU A 30 -11.60 9.29 -22.66
CA GLU A 30 -12.01 7.89 -22.41
C GLU A 30 -10.88 6.86 -22.63
N LYS A 31 -9.94 7.13 -23.53
CA LYS A 31 -8.81 6.22 -23.79
C LYS A 31 -7.82 6.31 -22.65
N ILE A 32 -7.50 7.53 -22.18
CA ILE A 32 -6.66 7.71 -20.99
C ILE A 32 -7.33 7.07 -19.78
N ASP A 33 -8.62 7.34 -19.52
CA ASP A 33 -9.38 6.72 -18.43
C ASP A 33 -9.27 5.18 -18.45
N LYS A 34 -9.49 4.56 -19.61
CA LYS A 34 -9.38 3.11 -19.80
C LYS A 34 -7.95 2.60 -19.59
N ILE A 35 -6.94 3.33 -20.05
CA ILE A 35 -5.51 3.01 -19.84
C ILE A 35 -5.17 3.05 -18.34
N LEU A 36 -5.67 4.04 -17.60
CA LEU A 36 -5.50 4.13 -16.14
C LEU A 36 -6.17 2.95 -15.42
N LYS A 37 -7.47 2.71 -15.69
CA LYS A 37 -8.23 1.60 -15.09
C LYS A 37 -7.55 0.24 -15.33
N ASN A 38 -7.06 0.00 -16.55
CA ASN A 38 -6.33 -1.23 -16.90
C ASN A 38 -4.97 -1.32 -16.18
N GLY A 39 -4.10 -0.32 -16.29
CA GLY A 39 -2.74 -0.37 -15.73
C GLY A 39 -2.72 -0.43 -14.20
N ILE A 40 -3.71 0.18 -13.52
CA ILE A 40 -3.91 0.05 -12.07
C ILE A 40 -4.35 -1.37 -11.71
N SER A 41 -5.26 -1.97 -12.48
CA SER A 41 -5.63 -3.39 -12.32
C SER A 41 -4.43 -4.32 -12.51
N ASP A 42 -3.54 -4.04 -13.46
CA ASP A 42 -2.33 -4.86 -13.67
C ASP A 42 -1.31 -4.68 -12.51
N ILE A 43 -1.14 -3.48 -11.94
CA ILE A 43 -0.40 -3.28 -10.67
C ILE A 43 -1.01 -4.12 -9.53
N LEU A 44 -2.33 -4.10 -9.37
CA LEU A 44 -3.05 -4.84 -8.32
C LEU A 44 -2.96 -6.36 -8.48
N ASN A 45 -2.75 -6.86 -9.71
CA ASN A 45 -2.47 -8.26 -10.02
C ASN A 45 -0.96 -8.58 -10.13
N GLN A 46 -0.07 -7.65 -9.77
CA GLN A 46 1.40 -7.77 -9.83
C GLN A 46 1.97 -8.08 -11.24
N LYS A 47 1.21 -7.75 -12.28
CA LYS A 47 1.61 -7.76 -13.70
C LYS A 47 2.42 -6.50 -14.03
N TYR A 48 3.57 -6.38 -13.38
CA TYR A 48 4.34 -5.14 -13.38
C TYR A 48 4.95 -4.79 -14.72
N ASP A 49 5.21 -5.76 -15.59
CA ASP A 49 5.83 -5.53 -16.90
C ASP A 49 4.78 -5.06 -17.92
N GLU A 50 3.56 -5.61 -17.85
CA GLU A 50 2.38 -5.16 -18.60
C GLU A 50 1.93 -3.76 -18.15
N ALA A 51 1.95 -3.48 -16.84
CA ALA A 51 1.68 -2.15 -16.32
C ALA A 51 2.75 -1.12 -16.76
N GLU A 52 4.05 -1.48 -16.68
CA GLU A 52 5.12 -0.59 -17.15
C GLU A 52 5.00 -0.29 -18.64
N PHE A 53 4.68 -1.30 -19.47
CA PHE A 53 4.40 -1.13 -20.89
C PHE A 53 3.21 -0.20 -21.15
N THR A 54 2.10 -0.42 -20.44
CA THR A 54 0.87 0.38 -20.54
C THR A 54 1.11 1.86 -20.22
N PHE A 55 1.83 2.17 -19.13
CA PHE A 55 2.11 3.56 -18.76
C PHE A 55 3.23 4.20 -19.60
N LYS A 56 4.16 3.42 -20.16
CA LYS A 56 5.07 3.89 -21.22
C LYS A 56 4.34 4.27 -22.50
N GLN A 57 3.33 3.51 -22.91
CA GLN A 57 2.46 3.88 -24.04
C GLN A 57 1.70 5.17 -23.75
N LEU A 58 1.13 5.32 -22.54
CA LEU A 58 0.46 6.56 -22.13
C LEU A 58 1.38 7.79 -22.27
N SER A 59 2.62 7.73 -21.76
CA SER A 59 3.59 8.82 -21.90
C SER A 59 4.06 9.08 -23.33
N LYS A 60 4.01 8.08 -24.21
CA LYS A 60 4.42 8.21 -25.61
C LYS A 60 3.32 8.83 -26.47
N ASP A 61 2.09 8.34 -26.31
CA ASP A 61 0.97 8.70 -27.17
C ASP A 61 0.26 9.98 -26.66
N TYR A 62 0.44 10.33 -25.38
CA TYR A 62 -0.04 11.56 -24.75
C TYR A 62 1.08 12.32 -24.01
N PRO A 63 2.12 12.82 -24.72
CA PRO A 63 3.36 13.31 -24.09
C PRO A 63 3.23 14.59 -23.25
N ALA A 64 2.10 15.30 -23.34
CA ALA A 64 1.78 16.43 -22.47
C ALA A 64 1.10 16.02 -21.14
N ASN A 65 0.60 14.78 -21.04
CA ASN A 65 -0.11 14.31 -19.85
C ASN A 65 0.88 13.69 -18.83
N PRO A 66 0.97 14.21 -17.60
CA PRO A 66 1.94 13.71 -16.62
C PRO A 66 1.62 12.30 -16.08
N LEU A 67 0.38 11.82 -16.18
CA LEU A 67 -0.05 10.57 -15.54
C LEU A 67 0.75 9.35 -16.02
N GLY A 68 1.16 9.28 -17.28
CA GLY A 68 2.00 8.18 -17.77
C GLY A 68 3.36 8.09 -17.06
N LEU A 69 3.92 9.23 -16.61
CA LEU A 69 5.17 9.27 -15.86
C LEU A 69 4.92 8.97 -14.38
N VAL A 70 3.84 9.51 -13.79
CA VAL A 70 3.44 9.23 -12.39
C VAL A 70 3.18 7.74 -12.19
N TYR A 71 2.40 7.11 -13.06
CA TYR A 71 2.09 5.69 -12.91
C TYR A 71 3.26 4.76 -13.30
N GLN A 72 4.20 5.19 -14.16
CA GLN A 72 5.50 4.49 -14.28
C GLN A 72 6.29 4.50 -12.96
N ALA A 73 6.29 5.64 -12.23
CA ALA A 73 6.91 5.69 -10.90
C ALA A 73 6.15 4.82 -9.88
N ALA A 74 4.82 4.79 -9.94
CA ALA A 74 3.98 3.91 -9.13
C ALA A 74 4.27 2.42 -9.37
N VAL A 75 4.47 2.00 -10.62
CA VAL A 75 4.92 0.63 -10.96
C VAL A 75 6.27 0.31 -10.32
N GLU A 76 7.26 1.19 -10.45
CA GLU A 76 8.60 0.96 -9.87
C GLU A 76 8.56 0.85 -8.34
N ILE A 77 7.80 1.72 -7.67
CA ILE A 77 7.61 1.69 -6.22
C ILE A 77 6.92 0.38 -5.81
N ALA A 78 5.78 0.04 -6.43
CA ALA A 78 5.00 -1.14 -6.08
C ALA A 78 5.78 -2.44 -6.33
N LYS A 79 6.50 -2.53 -7.45
CA LYS A 79 7.38 -3.65 -7.82
C LYS A 79 8.52 -3.83 -6.81
N SER A 80 9.16 -2.73 -6.41
CA SER A 80 10.24 -2.75 -5.41
C SER A 80 9.72 -3.23 -4.03
N VAL A 81 8.56 -2.73 -3.59
CA VAL A 81 7.92 -3.14 -2.32
C VAL A 81 7.50 -4.62 -2.35
N ASP A 82 6.74 -5.04 -3.36
CA ASP A 82 6.24 -6.42 -3.46
C ASP A 82 7.35 -7.46 -3.62
N TYR A 83 8.50 -7.07 -4.18
CA TYR A 83 9.64 -7.98 -4.36
C TYR A 83 10.70 -7.89 -3.26
N GLY A 84 10.60 -6.92 -2.34
CA GLY A 84 11.66 -6.65 -1.35
C GLY A 84 12.97 -6.22 -2.01
N GLU A 85 12.89 -5.53 -3.15
CA GLU A 85 14.02 -5.10 -3.96
C GLU A 85 14.38 -3.64 -3.64
N LYS A 86 15.66 -3.28 -3.75
CA LYS A 86 16.10 -1.90 -3.48
C LYS A 86 15.50 -0.96 -4.53
N PHE A 87 14.78 0.06 -4.07
CA PHE A 87 14.21 1.09 -4.94
C PHE A 87 15.23 1.66 -5.93
N ASN A 88 14.82 1.75 -7.21
CA ASN A 88 15.55 2.52 -8.21
C ASN A 88 15.25 4.02 -8.04
N SER A 89 15.81 4.61 -6.97
CA SER A 89 15.53 5.99 -6.55
C SER A 89 15.70 6.99 -7.69
N PHE A 90 16.73 6.83 -8.53
CA PHE A 90 17.03 7.70 -9.66
C PHE A 90 15.94 7.64 -10.74
N LYS A 91 15.42 6.45 -11.07
CA LYS A 91 14.29 6.31 -12.01
C LYS A 91 13.01 6.89 -11.43
N ILE A 92 12.72 6.61 -10.15
CA ILE A 92 11.51 7.07 -9.47
C ILE A 92 11.47 8.60 -9.38
N THR A 93 12.52 9.26 -8.87
CA THR A 93 12.55 10.72 -8.80
C THR A 93 12.67 11.36 -10.18
N GLY A 94 13.42 10.77 -11.11
CA GLY A 94 13.52 11.25 -12.49
C GLY A 94 12.17 11.28 -13.22
N LEU A 95 11.32 10.27 -13.01
CA LEU A 95 9.96 10.21 -13.53
C LEU A 95 9.04 11.25 -12.87
N LEU A 96 9.07 11.36 -11.53
CA LEU A 96 8.21 12.31 -10.80
C LEU A 96 8.59 13.77 -11.08
N MET A 97 9.89 14.11 -11.13
CA MET A 97 10.35 15.45 -11.56
C MET A 97 10.01 15.76 -13.01
N ALA A 98 9.90 14.76 -13.89
CA ALA A 98 9.46 14.96 -15.26
C ALA A 98 7.94 15.17 -15.35
N ALA A 99 7.16 14.45 -14.54
CA ALA A 99 5.73 14.69 -14.37
C ALA A 99 5.44 16.09 -13.80
N GLU A 100 6.24 16.55 -12.84
CA GLU A 100 6.13 17.87 -12.21
C GLU A 100 6.28 18.99 -13.24
N ARG A 101 7.33 18.97 -14.06
CA ARG A 101 7.54 19.96 -15.14
C ARG A 101 6.40 20.00 -16.16
N LEU A 102 5.74 18.87 -16.45
CA LEU A 102 4.54 18.86 -17.30
C LEU A 102 3.34 19.44 -16.55
N SER A 103 3.13 19.07 -15.30
CA SER A 103 2.06 19.58 -14.44
C SER A 103 2.15 21.10 -14.27
N ASP A 104 3.34 21.66 -14.02
CA ASP A 104 3.55 23.10 -13.87
C ASP A 104 3.29 23.85 -15.18
N SER A 105 3.73 23.28 -16.32
CA SER A 105 3.43 23.81 -17.64
C SER A 105 1.91 23.86 -17.90
N LEU A 106 1.17 22.81 -17.56
CA LEU A 106 -0.29 22.80 -17.68
C LEU A 106 -0.98 23.79 -16.74
N ASN A 107 -0.59 23.83 -15.46
CA ASN A 107 -1.16 24.77 -14.48
C ASN A 107 -0.89 26.24 -14.84
N SER A 108 0.27 26.57 -15.44
CA SER A 108 0.54 27.95 -15.90
C SER A 108 -0.33 28.42 -17.06
N HIS A 109 -0.94 27.51 -17.83
CA HIS A 109 -1.88 27.82 -18.91
C HIS A 109 -3.35 27.73 -18.48
N ASN A 110 -3.69 26.82 -17.56
CA ASN A 110 -5.04 26.65 -17.04
C ASN A 110 -5.01 26.17 -15.57
N PRO A 111 -4.86 27.10 -14.59
CA PRO A 111 -4.70 26.77 -13.17
C PRO A 111 -6.01 26.38 -12.48
N ASP A 112 -7.16 26.72 -13.07
CA ASP A 112 -8.47 26.40 -12.51
C ASP A 112 -8.99 25.01 -12.93
N ASP A 113 -8.29 24.31 -13.83
CA ASP A 113 -8.65 22.95 -14.22
C ASP A 113 -8.34 21.93 -13.11
N LYS A 114 -9.37 21.15 -12.76
CA LYS A 114 -9.30 20.21 -11.64
C LYS A 114 -8.36 19.03 -11.87
N TRP A 115 -8.05 18.67 -13.12
CA TRP A 115 -7.06 17.63 -13.44
C TRP A 115 -5.64 18.17 -13.36
N ASN A 116 -5.39 19.40 -13.81
CA ASN A 116 -4.11 20.09 -13.62
C ASN A 116 -3.75 20.24 -12.13
N MET A 117 -4.72 20.62 -11.29
CA MET A 117 -4.56 20.64 -9.83
C MET A 117 -4.31 19.23 -9.26
N TYR A 118 -5.09 18.24 -9.69
CA TYR A 118 -4.92 16.84 -9.27
C TYR A 118 -3.52 16.30 -9.60
N TYR A 119 -2.95 16.59 -10.78
CA TYR A 119 -1.60 16.16 -11.12
C TYR A 119 -0.57 16.67 -10.09
N SER A 120 -0.58 17.97 -9.78
CA SER A 120 0.37 18.56 -8.84
C SER A 120 0.19 18.02 -7.41
N ALA A 121 -1.05 17.72 -7.00
CA ALA A 121 -1.36 17.08 -5.72
C ALA A 121 -0.88 15.63 -5.66
N LEU A 122 -1.11 14.86 -6.73
CA LEU A 122 -0.75 13.46 -6.89
C LEU A 122 0.78 13.25 -6.95
N ILE A 123 1.50 14.13 -7.66
CA ILE A 123 2.97 14.07 -7.79
C ILE A 123 3.64 14.27 -6.43
N SER A 124 3.27 15.32 -5.68
CA SER A 124 3.74 15.50 -4.29
C SER A 124 3.30 14.35 -3.37
N GLY A 125 2.16 13.71 -3.65
CA GLY A 125 1.69 12.51 -2.93
C GLY A 125 2.61 11.30 -3.16
N TYR A 126 3.02 11.05 -4.40
CA TYR A 126 3.98 9.98 -4.73
C TYR A 126 5.41 10.29 -4.24
N ASN A 127 5.86 11.55 -4.28
CA ASN A 127 7.10 11.97 -3.62
C ASN A 127 7.04 11.62 -2.11
N ALA A 128 5.98 12.06 -1.43
CA ALA A 128 5.79 11.82 0.01
C ALA A 128 5.81 10.32 0.36
N TYR A 129 5.09 9.52 -0.43
CA TYR A 129 5.03 8.07 -0.25
C TYR A 129 6.38 7.40 -0.49
N PHE A 130 7.10 7.78 -1.55
CA PHE A 130 8.43 7.26 -1.84
C PHE A 130 9.46 7.62 -0.75
N TYR A 131 9.45 8.86 -0.24
CA TYR A 131 10.32 9.26 0.86
C TYR A 131 9.96 8.56 2.18
N ALA A 132 8.68 8.31 2.44
CA ALA A 132 8.24 7.54 3.62
C ALA A 132 8.71 6.08 3.56
N LEU A 133 8.61 5.43 2.39
CA LEU A 133 9.15 4.08 2.14
C LEU A 133 10.68 4.02 2.17
N SER A 134 11.35 5.15 1.92
CA SER A 134 12.81 5.30 2.01
C SER A 134 13.28 5.79 3.39
N GLU A 135 12.41 5.73 4.40
CA GLU A 135 12.63 6.17 5.79
C GLU A 135 13.05 7.65 5.97
N ASN A 136 12.97 8.47 4.92
CA ASN A 136 13.22 9.91 4.96
C ASN A 136 11.95 10.66 5.41
N TYR A 137 11.57 10.42 6.67
CA TYR A 137 10.32 10.93 7.24
C TYR A 137 10.20 12.46 7.21
N LEU A 138 11.32 13.21 7.33
CA LEU A 138 11.31 14.68 7.29
C LEU A 138 10.83 15.21 5.93
N VAL A 139 11.41 14.70 4.83
CA VAL A 139 10.96 15.08 3.48
C VAL A 139 9.56 14.54 3.21
N ALA A 140 9.26 13.31 3.64
CA ALA A 140 7.93 12.72 3.47
C ALA A 140 6.81 13.52 4.14
N PHE A 141 7.03 14.05 5.36
CA PHE A 141 6.05 14.90 6.03
C PHE A 141 5.84 16.24 5.33
N SER A 142 6.89 16.83 4.74
CA SER A 142 6.85 18.07 3.98
C SER A 142 6.09 17.91 2.66
N GLU A 143 6.50 16.93 1.84
CA GLU A 143 5.84 16.59 0.58
C GLU A 143 4.37 16.18 0.81
N GLY A 144 4.10 15.41 1.87
CA GLY A 144 2.74 15.01 2.22
C GLY A 144 1.87 16.19 2.67
N PHE A 145 2.44 17.19 3.37
CA PHE A 145 1.71 18.41 3.71
C PHE A 145 1.43 19.28 2.46
N SER A 146 2.39 19.39 1.54
CA SER A 146 2.22 20.04 0.24
C SER A 146 1.09 19.38 -0.57
N SER A 147 1.14 18.05 -0.73
CA SER A 147 0.10 17.25 -1.38
C SER A 147 -1.28 17.46 -0.73
N ILE A 148 -1.38 17.38 0.60
CA ILE A 148 -2.64 17.51 1.34
C ILE A 148 -3.25 18.90 1.22
N ASN A 149 -2.44 19.96 1.07
CA ASN A 149 -2.99 21.30 0.83
C ASN A 149 -3.52 21.42 -0.60
N LYS A 150 -2.74 21.05 -1.62
CA LYS A 150 -3.21 21.00 -3.02
C LYS A 150 -4.51 20.17 -3.18
N PHE A 151 -4.64 19.07 -2.43
CA PHE A 151 -5.85 18.26 -2.40
C PHE A 151 -7.04 18.91 -1.68
N LYS A 152 -6.83 19.80 -0.68
CA LYS A 152 -7.91 20.62 -0.11
C LYS A 152 -8.39 21.67 -1.11
N ASP A 153 -7.46 22.37 -1.75
CA ASP A 153 -7.76 23.42 -2.74
C ASP A 153 -8.62 22.85 -3.89
N LEU A 154 -8.31 21.62 -4.30
CA LEU A 154 -9.10 20.84 -5.26
C LEU A 154 -10.52 20.51 -4.73
N LEU A 155 -10.66 20.15 -3.45
CA LEU A 155 -11.95 19.87 -2.82
C LEU A 155 -12.80 21.11 -2.55
N GLU A 156 -12.23 22.31 -2.50
CA GLU A 156 -13.00 23.55 -2.47
C GLU A 156 -13.76 23.77 -3.79
N LYS A 157 -13.14 23.41 -4.92
CA LYS A 157 -13.74 23.45 -6.27
C LYS A 157 -14.65 22.25 -6.55
N ASP A 158 -14.19 21.03 -6.30
CA ASP A 158 -14.94 19.78 -6.52
C ASP A 158 -14.96 18.91 -5.27
N LYS A 159 -15.99 19.12 -4.44
CA LYS A 159 -16.22 18.38 -3.19
C LYS A 159 -16.41 16.87 -3.37
N LYS A 160 -16.57 16.37 -4.61
CA LYS A 160 -16.72 14.93 -4.92
C LYS A 160 -15.46 14.31 -5.53
N PHE A 161 -14.32 15.00 -5.49
CA PHE A 161 -13.04 14.47 -5.98
C PHE A 161 -12.42 13.44 -5.00
N TYR A 162 -12.94 12.20 -4.98
CA TYR A 162 -12.62 11.17 -3.98
C TYR A 162 -11.16 10.69 -3.97
N GLU A 163 -10.38 10.91 -5.02
CA GLU A 163 -8.91 10.75 -4.97
C GLU A 163 -8.28 11.53 -3.80
N ALA A 164 -8.75 12.77 -3.58
CA ALA A 164 -8.29 13.63 -2.51
C ALA A 164 -8.64 13.06 -1.12
N TYR A 165 -9.78 12.37 -1.00
CA TYR A 165 -10.22 11.74 0.24
C TYR A 165 -9.28 10.59 0.64
N THR A 166 -8.83 9.77 -0.32
CA THR A 166 -7.83 8.71 -0.08
C THR A 166 -6.52 9.30 0.43
N ALA A 167 -6.00 10.32 -0.24
CA ALA A 167 -4.72 10.95 0.10
C ALA A 167 -4.78 11.66 1.47
N ILE A 168 -5.74 12.58 1.65
CA ILE A 168 -5.90 13.37 2.88
C ILE A 168 -6.16 12.45 4.08
N GLY A 169 -7.07 11.47 3.94
CA GLY A 169 -7.38 10.54 5.02
C GLY A 169 -6.19 9.66 5.39
N THR A 170 -5.51 9.07 4.41
CA THR A 170 -4.34 8.21 4.66
C THR A 170 -3.21 9.00 5.34
N TYR A 171 -2.92 10.22 4.90
CA TYR A 171 -1.92 11.08 5.55
C TYR A 171 -2.31 11.48 6.97
N ARG A 172 -3.55 11.97 7.20
CA ARG A 172 -4.03 12.38 8.53
C ARG A 172 -3.91 11.24 9.54
N TYR A 173 -4.36 10.04 9.15
CA TYR A 173 -4.29 8.85 10.00
C TYR A 173 -2.86 8.52 10.41
N TRP A 174 -1.99 8.21 9.44
CA TRP A 174 -0.63 7.74 9.76
C TRP A 174 0.24 8.82 10.39
N LYS A 175 -0.02 10.12 10.11
CA LYS A 175 0.60 11.23 10.83
C LYS A 175 0.24 11.21 12.31
N SER A 176 -1.06 11.20 12.65
CA SER A 176 -1.53 11.14 14.05
C SER A 176 -0.90 9.95 14.78
N ARG A 177 -1.01 8.74 14.20
CA ARG A 177 -0.50 7.53 14.84
C ARG A 177 1.01 7.52 15.05
N LYS A 178 1.79 8.17 14.17
CA LYS A 178 3.23 8.39 14.37
C LYS A 178 3.51 9.45 15.45
N THR A 179 2.74 10.54 15.54
CA THR A 179 2.90 11.53 16.62
C THR A 179 2.50 11.00 17.99
N ASP A 180 1.46 10.15 18.07
CA ASP A 180 1.03 9.46 19.29
C ASP A 180 2.19 8.61 19.86
N ILE A 181 2.79 7.76 19.02
CA ILE A 181 3.84 6.80 19.40
C ILE A 181 5.09 7.50 19.93
N LEU A 182 5.37 8.71 19.45
CA LEU A 182 6.53 9.51 19.85
C LEU A 182 6.24 10.44 21.05
N ASN A 183 5.00 10.48 21.57
CA ASN A 183 4.53 11.41 22.62
C ASN A 183 4.83 12.90 22.33
N VAL A 184 4.98 13.28 21.05
CA VAL A 184 5.72 14.52 20.68
C VAL A 184 5.05 15.82 21.14
N LEU A 185 3.72 15.92 21.08
CA LEU A 185 2.98 17.14 21.45
C LEU A 185 1.58 16.82 22.00
N PRO A 186 1.17 17.35 23.16
CA PRO A 186 -0.19 17.22 23.71
C PRO A 186 -1.21 18.20 23.06
N PHE A 187 -0.89 18.75 21.89
CA PHE A 187 -1.62 19.83 21.22
C PHE A 187 -2.10 19.47 19.80
N PHE A 188 -2.06 18.19 19.42
CA PHE A 188 -2.67 17.68 18.18
C PHE A 188 -3.98 16.94 18.48
N GLU A 189 -5.02 17.22 17.70
CA GLU A 189 -6.33 16.56 17.80
C GLU A 189 -6.27 15.13 17.23
N ASP A 190 -7.03 14.17 17.81
CA ASP A 190 -7.18 12.81 17.25
C ASP A 190 -8.08 12.86 16.00
N ASP A 191 -7.46 13.25 14.89
CA ASP A 191 -8.05 13.35 13.55
C ASP A 191 -8.30 11.97 12.89
N THR A 192 -8.05 10.85 13.61
CA THR A 192 -8.20 9.51 13.03
C THR A 192 -9.66 9.15 12.70
N GLY A 193 -10.63 9.75 13.39
CA GLY A 193 -12.05 9.59 13.12
C GLY A 193 -12.47 10.16 11.76
N GLU A 194 -12.10 11.41 11.47
CA GLU A 194 -12.37 12.04 10.16
C GLU A 194 -11.53 11.43 9.05
N ALA A 195 -10.28 11.06 9.34
CA ALA A 195 -9.44 10.31 8.40
C ALA A 195 -10.11 9.01 7.94
N ILE A 196 -10.68 8.21 8.86
CA ILE A 196 -11.41 6.97 8.51
C ILE A 196 -12.68 7.28 7.68
N LYS A 197 -13.43 8.35 8.00
CA LYS A 197 -14.60 8.75 7.20
C LYS A 197 -14.21 9.11 5.77
N LEU A 198 -13.12 9.85 5.57
CA LEU A 198 -12.63 10.22 4.25
C LEU A 198 -12.28 8.98 3.42
N ILE A 199 -11.48 8.06 3.97
CA ILE A 199 -11.06 6.85 3.26
C ILE A 199 -12.26 5.93 2.97
N LYS A 200 -13.27 5.87 3.85
CA LYS A 200 -14.54 5.15 3.58
C LYS A 200 -15.29 5.73 2.38
N ALA A 201 -15.47 7.06 2.34
CA ALA A 201 -16.12 7.71 1.20
C ALA A 201 -15.37 7.43 -0.13
N ALA A 202 -14.02 7.37 -0.09
CA ALA A 202 -13.21 7.00 -1.25
C ALA A 202 -13.22 5.50 -1.60
N ALA A 203 -13.51 4.62 -0.63
CA ALA A 203 -13.68 3.19 -0.84
C ALA A 203 -15.08 2.83 -1.40
N GLU A 204 -16.08 3.63 -1.06
CA GLU A 204 -17.49 3.47 -1.45
C GLU A 204 -17.81 4.06 -2.84
N ASN A 205 -17.00 5.01 -3.33
CA ASN A 205 -17.16 5.63 -4.66
C ASN A 205 -16.11 5.10 -5.64
N GLN A 206 -16.48 4.92 -6.92
CA GLN A 206 -15.54 4.46 -7.94
C GLN A 206 -14.60 5.60 -8.38
N ASN A 207 -13.30 5.39 -8.15
CA ASN A 207 -12.18 6.28 -8.48
C ASN A 207 -10.89 5.44 -8.61
N TYR A 208 -9.80 6.01 -9.14
CA TYR A 208 -8.54 5.29 -9.40
C TYR A 208 -7.85 4.82 -8.12
N SER A 209 -7.95 5.61 -7.04
CA SER A 209 -7.36 5.30 -5.74
C SER A 209 -8.20 4.38 -4.85
N ARG A 210 -9.41 3.97 -5.26
CA ARG A 210 -10.35 3.17 -4.45
C ARG A 210 -9.69 1.93 -3.80
N HIS A 211 -8.90 1.20 -4.57
CA HIS A 211 -8.21 -0.01 -4.08
C HIS A 211 -7.09 0.31 -3.08
N LEU A 212 -6.45 1.49 -3.20
CA LEU A 212 -5.53 2.02 -2.19
C LEU A 212 -6.28 2.43 -0.92
N ALA A 213 -7.46 3.06 -1.05
CA ALA A 213 -8.32 3.41 0.09
C ALA A 213 -8.76 2.15 0.87
N LEU A 214 -9.14 1.09 0.18
CA LEU A 214 -9.52 -0.19 0.80
C LEU A 214 -8.33 -0.90 1.47
N ASN A 215 -7.15 -0.86 0.87
CA ASN A 215 -5.93 -1.32 1.53
C ASN A 215 -5.58 -0.46 2.76
N SER A 216 -5.71 0.88 2.67
CA SER A 216 -5.59 1.74 3.85
C SER A 216 -6.60 1.35 4.94
N LEU A 217 -7.86 1.05 4.61
CA LEU A 217 -8.85 0.58 5.61
C LEU A 217 -8.48 -0.79 6.20
N ILE A 218 -7.95 -1.72 5.41
CA ILE A 218 -7.40 -2.99 5.92
C ILE A 218 -6.30 -2.69 6.95
N TRP A 219 -5.31 -1.87 6.61
CA TRP A 219 -4.20 -1.55 7.52
C TRP A 219 -4.59 -0.68 8.72
N ILE A 220 -5.63 0.16 8.61
CA ILE A 220 -6.16 0.97 9.71
C ILE A 220 -6.98 0.12 10.69
N TYR A 221 -7.81 -0.80 10.18
CA TYR A 221 -8.42 -1.85 11.01
C TYR A 221 -7.38 -2.85 11.56
N ILE A 222 -6.13 -2.77 11.09
CA ILE A 222 -4.91 -3.42 11.62
C ILE A 222 -3.99 -2.38 12.34
N ASP A 223 -4.51 -1.24 12.87
CA ASP A 223 -3.72 -0.25 13.65
C ASP A 223 -4.17 0.16 15.10
N LYS A 224 -5.28 -0.34 15.69
CA LYS A 224 -5.69 -0.06 17.12
C LYS A 224 -5.97 -1.17 18.32
N LYS A 225 -6.67 -2.38 18.56
CA LYS A 225 -7.19 -3.80 18.13
C LYS A 225 -8.74 -4.24 18.27
N GLN A 226 -9.75 -4.71 17.46
CA GLN A 226 -10.36 -4.97 16.07
C GLN A 226 -10.19 -6.26 15.20
N TYR A 227 -9.40 -6.29 14.10
CA TYR A 227 -9.24 -7.38 13.09
C TYR A 227 -10.38 -7.72 12.10
N LYS A 228 -11.61 -8.01 12.55
CA LYS A 228 -12.61 -8.74 11.71
C LYS A 228 -13.02 -8.02 10.43
N ASP A 229 -13.09 -6.70 10.47
CA ASP A 229 -13.44 -5.88 9.30
C ASP A 229 -12.30 -5.81 8.26
N ALA A 230 -11.05 -5.95 8.69
CA ALA A 230 -9.90 -6.07 7.79
C ALA A 230 -9.96 -7.37 6.98
N VAL A 231 -10.23 -8.51 7.64
CA VAL A 231 -10.46 -9.81 6.98
C VAL A 231 -11.65 -9.72 6.02
N LYS A 232 -12.73 -9.02 6.38
CA LYS A 232 -13.87 -8.82 5.50
C LYS A 232 -13.46 -8.07 4.22
N ILE A 233 -12.89 -6.88 4.32
CA ILE A 233 -12.51 -6.08 3.15
C ILE A 233 -11.51 -6.83 2.26
N ALA A 234 -10.49 -7.47 2.85
CA ALA A 234 -9.49 -8.20 2.09
C ALA A 234 -10.11 -9.40 1.33
N ARG A 235 -10.99 -10.19 1.98
CA ARG A 235 -11.71 -11.29 1.30
C ARG A 235 -12.73 -10.79 0.26
N ASP A 236 -13.31 -9.60 0.44
CA ASP A 236 -14.24 -9.02 -0.53
C ASP A 236 -13.50 -8.55 -1.81
N GLU A 237 -12.34 -7.90 -1.69
CA GLU A 237 -11.55 -7.48 -2.87
C GLU A 237 -10.80 -8.66 -3.53
N LEU A 238 -10.36 -9.67 -2.78
CA LEU A 238 -9.76 -10.90 -3.32
C LEU A 238 -10.73 -11.74 -4.19
N LYS A 239 -12.04 -11.45 -4.21
CA LYS A 239 -12.97 -12.03 -5.20
C LYS A 239 -12.70 -11.52 -6.62
N SER A 240 -12.24 -10.27 -6.73
CA SER A 240 -11.92 -9.60 -8.00
C SER A 240 -10.45 -9.74 -8.37
N PHE A 241 -9.57 -9.82 -7.37
CA PHE A 241 -8.11 -9.90 -7.53
C PHE A 241 -7.52 -11.11 -6.80
N PRO A 242 -7.89 -12.36 -7.15
CA PRO A 242 -7.60 -13.55 -6.33
C PRO A 242 -6.12 -13.84 -6.08
N GLU A 243 -5.20 -13.40 -6.95
CA GLU A 243 -3.75 -13.56 -6.74
C GLU A 243 -3.04 -12.31 -6.18
N SER A 244 -3.79 -11.30 -5.78
CA SER A 244 -3.23 -10.04 -5.31
C SER A 244 -2.52 -10.16 -3.96
N ARG A 245 -1.18 -10.24 -4.00
CA ARG A 245 -0.33 -10.17 -2.80
C ARG A 245 -0.63 -8.92 -1.97
N PHE A 246 -0.92 -7.80 -2.64
CA PHE A 246 -1.31 -6.53 -2.01
C PHE A 246 -2.43 -6.72 -0.98
N PHE A 247 -3.50 -7.45 -1.32
CA PHE A 247 -4.57 -7.78 -0.39
C PHE A 247 -4.29 -9.02 0.49
N LYS A 248 -3.61 -10.06 -0.04
CA LYS A 248 -3.25 -11.26 0.75
C LYS A 248 -2.38 -10.93 1.96
N TRP A 249 -1.44 -9.97 1.86
CA TRP A 249 -0.59 -9.53 2.99
C TRP A 249 -1.41 -9.00 4.18
N GLY A 250 -2.41 -8.17 3.91
CA GLY A 250 -3.32 -7.63 4.92
C GLY A 250 -4.28 -8.68 5.48
N LEU A 251 -4.82 -9.55 4.62
CA LEU A 251 -5.64 -10.70 5.05
C LEU A 251 -4.87 -11.59 6.02
N ALA A 252 -3.68 -12.05 5.63
CA ALA A 252 -2.86 -12.93 6.45
C ALA A 252 -2.49 -12.29 7.79
N ARG A 253 -2.17 -10.98 7.81
CA ARG A 253 -1.84 -10.28 9.06
C ARG A 253 -3.04 -10.21 10.01
N ALA A 254 -4.22 -9.88 9.51
CA ALA A 254 -5.44 -9.83 10.33
C ALA A 254 -5.86 -11.22 10.83
N LEU A 255 -5.54 -12.29 10.09
CA LEU A 255 -5.78 -13.67 10.50
C LEU A 255 -4.86 -14.15 11.62
N GLU A 256 -3.66 -13.58 11.84
CA GLU A 256 -2.73 -14.02 12.92
C GLU A 256 -3.39 -14.06 14.32
N ASP A 257 -4.36 -13.18 14.55
CA ASP A 257 -5.10 -13.04 15.81
C ASP A 257 -6.58 -13.48 15.73
N ILE A 258 -7.06 -13.92 14.55
CA ILE A 258 -8.37 -14.56 14.38
C ILE A 258 -8.24 -16.09 14.23
N ASN A 259 -7.40 -16.54 13.29
CA ASN A 259 -7.24 -17.92 12.89
C ASN A 259 -5.82 -18.15 12.34
N LYS A 260 -4.89 -18.60 13.21
CA LYS A 260 -3.47 -18.78 12.89
C LYS A 260 -3.22 -19.78 11.75
N ASP A 261 -4.04 -20.83 11.68
CA ASP A 261 -3.90 -21.85 10.65
C ASP A 261 -4.27 -21.30 9.27
N GLU A 262 -5.30 -20.47 9.18
CA GLU A 262 -5.64 -19.76 7.94
C GLU A 262 -4.61 -18.66 7.61
N ALA A 263 -4.05 -17.97 8.61
CA ALA A 263 -2.95 -17.03 8.40
C ALA A 263 -1.72 -17.72 7.79
N VAL A 264 -1.39 -18.94 8.25
CA VAL A 264 -0.33 -19.78 7.68
C VAL A 264 -0.63 -20.15 6.23
N LEU A 265 -1.86 -20.58 5.91
CA LEU A 265 -2.26 -20.90 4.53
C LEU A 265 -2.11 -19.70 3.59
N VAL A 266 -2.62 -18.52 3.96
CA VAL A 266 -2.49 -17.31 3.12
C VAL A 266 -1.02 -16.87 3.01
N TYR A 267 -0.19 -17.00 4.06
CA TYR A 267 1.25 -16.75 3.94
C TYR A 267 1.97 -17.79 3.06
N GLN A 268 1.51 -19.04 3.01
CA GLN A 268 2.03 -20.06 2.08
C GLN A 268 1.69 -19.74 0.62
N GLU A 269 0.48 -19.22 0.33
CA GLU A 269 0.13 -18.73 -1.02
C GLU A 269 1.06 -17.61 -1.48
N ILE A 270 1.28 -16.59 -0.65
CA ILE A 270 2.20 -15.48 -0.96
C ILE A 270 3.62 -16.03 -1.21
N LEU A 271 4.10 -16.93 -0.33
CA LEU A 271 5.42 -17.55 -0.44
C LEU A 271 5.58 -18.30 -1.77
N ASN A 272 4.63 -19.16 -2.12
CA ASN A 272 4.64 -19.93 -3.37
C ASN A 272 4.66 -19.02 -4.60
N SER A 273 3.91 -17.90 -4.56
CA SER A 273 3.91 -16.91 -5.64
C SER A 273 5.23 -16.15 -5.84
N HIS A 274 6.09 -16.09 -4.80
CA HIS A 274 7.46 -15.59 -4.93
C HIS A 274 8.47 -16.66 -5.36
N LEU A 275 8.31 -17.91 -4.89
CA LEU A 275 9.21 -19.03 -5.24
C LEU A 275 9.22 -19.35 -6.74
N GLY A 276 8.12 -19.06 -7.45
CA GLY A 276 8.06 -19.16 -8.92
C GLY A 276 8.85 -18.10 -9.68
N ARG A 277 9.40 -17.06 -9.02
CA ARG A 277 10.13 -15.97 -9.69
C ARG A 277 11.58 -16.35 -9.99
N LYS A 278 11.92 -16.44 -11.28
CA LYS A 278 13.29 -16.68 -11.80
C LYS A 278 14.37 -15.77 -11.21
N ASN A 279 14.00 -14.54 -10.80
CA ASN A 279 14.90 -13.52 -10.25
C ASN A 279 14.57 -13.19 -8.78
N SER A 280 14.07 -14.15 -7.98
CA SER A 280 13.89 -13.94 -6.53
C SER A 280 15.22 -13.52 -5.86
N ASN A 281 15.15 -12.53 -4.97
CA ASN A 281 16.29 -12.06 -4.19
C ASN A 281 16.36 -12.68 -2.78
N SER A 282 15.48 -13.65 -2.49
CA SER A 282 15.31 -14.35 -1.20
C SER A 282 14.74 -13.53 -0.03
N TYR A 283 14.44 -12.22 -0.18
CA TYR A 283 13.92 -11.38 0.91
C TYR A 283 12.57 -11.88 1.43
N ASN A 284 11.54 -11.88 0.57
CA ASN A 284 10.19 -12.26 0.99
C ASN A 284 10.07 -13.74 1.35
N GLU A 285 10.91 -14.59 0.76
CA GLU A 285 11.03 -16.01 1.12
C GLU A 285 11.39 -16.18 2.60
N ILE A 286 12.43 -15.48 3.08
CA ILE A 286 12.85 -15.51 4.49
C ILE A 286 11.82 -14.78 5.40
N VAL A 287 11.24 -13.68 4.94
CA VAL A 287 10.18 -12.95 5.68
C VAL A 287 8.98 -13.86 5.96
N LEU A 288 8.50 -14.57 4.94
CA LEU A 288 7.30 -15.40 4.98
C LEU A 288 7.55 -16.71 5.72
N ARG A 289 8.65 -17.43 5.44
CA ARG A 289 9.02 -18.64 6.20
C ARG A 289 9.11 -18.36 7.69
N HIS A 290 9.71 -17.23 8.09
CA HIS A 290 9.80 -16.86 9.52
C HIS A 290 8.43 -16.52 10.11
N LYS A 291 7.57 -15.78 9.40
CA LYS A 291 6.18 -15.53 9.85
C LYS A 291 5.41 -16.83 10.06
N ILE A 292 5.52 -17.77 9.12
CA ILE A 292 4.90 -19.09 9.22
C ILE A 292 5.46 -19.87 10.41
N ALA A 293 6.79 -19.92 10.59
CA ALA A 293 7.42 -20.58 11.73
C ALA A 293 6.92 -20.04 13.09
N MET A 294 6.84 -18.72 13.24
CA MET A 294 6.30 -18.09 14.46
C MET A 294 4.84 -18.48 14.73
N LEU A 295 3.99 -18.51 13.69
CA LEU A 295 2.57 -18.86 13.83
C LEU A 295 2.38 -20.34 14.16
N LEU A 296 3.18 -21.22 13.56
CA LEU A 296 3.19 -22.65 13.83
C LEU A 296 3.65 -22.94 15.26
N HIS A 297 4.75 -22.33 15.71
CA HIS A 297 5.24 -22.44 17.09
C HIS A 297 4.20 -21.92 18.09
N ALA A 298 3.62 -20.74 17.86
CA ALA A 298 2.53 -20.18 18.65
C ALA A 298 1.19 -20.97 18.58
N SER A 299 1.17 -22.07 17.83
CA SER A 299 0.07 -23.04 17.73
C SER A 299 0.52 -24.46 18.13
N GLY A 300 1.68 -24.62 18.78
CA GLY A 300 2.24 -25.90 19.25
C GLY A 300 2.85 -26.79 18.16
N LYS A 301 2.87 -26.36 16.89
CA LYS A 301 3.32 -27.15 15.73
C LYS A 301 4.84 -27.07 15.54
N ASN A 302 5.59 -27.26 16.63
CA ASN A 302 7.04 -27.01 16.73
C ASN A 302 7.86 -27.73 15.66
N VAL A 303 7.53 -28.99 15.33
CA VAL A 303 8.21 -29.76 14.27
C VAL A 303 8.11 -29.06 12.91
N GLN A 304 6.95 -28.49 12.57
CA GLN A 304 6.76 -27.77 11.32
C GLN A 304 7.49 -26.42 11.33
N ALA A 305 7.48 -25.71 12.48
CA ALA A 305 8.24 -24.48 12.65
C ALA A 305 9.77 -24.69 12.47
N ILE A 306 10.30 -25.80 12.99
CA ILE A 306 11.69 -26.24 12.82
C ILE A 306 12.05 -26.43 11.34
N GLU A 307 11.20 -27.07 10.54
CA GLU A 307 11.47 -27.19 9.09
C GLU A 307 11.49 -25.82 8.39
N TYR A 308 10.58 -24.90 8.74
CA TYR A 308 10.62 -23.54 8.19
C TYR A 308 11.91 -22.79 8.55
N CYS A 309 12.43 -22.95 9.78
CA CYS A 309 13.74 -22.40 10.16
C CYS A 309 14.91 -23.10 9.42
N ARG A 310 14.88 -24.43 9.25
CA ARG A 310 15.87 -25.17 8.44
C ARG A 310 15.93 -24.66 7.00
N GLU A 311 14.79 -24.42 6.37
CA GLU A 311 14.74 -23.86 5.02
C GLU A 311 15.23 -22.41 4.96
N ILE A 312 15.01 -21.58 5.98
CA ILE A 312 15.62 -20.25 6.07
C ILE A 312 17.15 -20.35 6.09
N PHE A 313 17.73 -21.22 6.92
CA PHE A 313 19.19 -21.39 6.99
C PHE A 313 19.82 -21.95 5.71
N LYS A 314 19.07 -22.70 4.90
CA LYS A 314 19.48 -23.13 3.55
C LYS A 314 19.34 -22.03 2.48
N THR A 315 18.57 -20.96 2.76
CA THR A 315 18.23 -19.94 1.76
C THR A 315 19.43 -19.05 1.46
N LYS A 316 19.93 -19.09 0.21
CA LYS A 316 21.06 -18.26 -0.21
C LYS A 316 20.63 -16.82 -0.44
N VAL A 317 21.25 -15.88 0.29
CA VAL A 317 21.11 -14.43 0.07
C VAL A 317 22.39 -13.89 -0.55
N THR A 318 22.30 -13.38 -1.79
CA THR A 318 23.45 -12.85 -2.55
C THR A 318 23.57 -11.33 -2.50
N SER A 319 22.46 -10.62 -2.39
CA SER A 319 22.43 -9.15 -2.36
C SER A 319 22.75 -8.61 -0.97
N GLU A 320 23.75 -7.74 -0.87
CA GLU A 320 24.15 -7.12 0.41
C GLU A 320 23.05 -6.26 1.03
N PHE A 321 22.26 -5.58 0.18
CA PHE A 321 21.05 -4.88 0.60
C PHE A 321 20.08 -5.83 1.30
N VAL A 322 19.83 -7.01 0.72
CA VAL A 322 18.90 -7.99 1.30
C VAL A 322 19.45 -8.57 2.60
N LYS A 323 20.76 -8.80 2.73
CA LYS A 323 21.36 -9.25 4.01
C LYS A 323 21.12 -8.23 5.11
N SER A 324 21.45 -6.96 4.88
CA SER A 324 21.27 -5.88 5.84
C SER A 324 19.80 -5.68 6.20
N SER A 325 18.89 -5.69 5.21
CA SER A 325 17.43 -5.63 5.44
C SER A 325 16.84 -6.87 6.14
N LEU A 326 17.62 -7.92 6.39
CA LEU A 326 17.23 -9.13 7.09
C LEU A 326 17.99 -9.35 8.41
N GLU A 327 18.89 -8.47 8.84
CA GLU A 327 19.79 -8.71 9.99
C GLU A 327 19.02 -8.98 11.29
N ASP A 328 18.16 -8.05 11.71
CA ASP A 328 17.22 -8.21 12.85
C ASP A 328 16.28 -9.42 12.68
N ARG A 329 15.95 -9.77 11.43
CA ARG A 329 15.09 -10.91 11.13
C ARG A 329 15.83 -12.23 11.37
N MET A 330 17.08 -12.34 10.94
CA MET A 330 17.91 -13.52 11.12
C MET A 330 18.28 -13.73 12.59
N LYS A 331 18.53 -12.64 13.35
CA LYS A 331 18.66 -12.71 14.80
C LYS A 331 17.44 -13.39 15.44
N ARG A 332 16.24 -12.94 15.09
CA ARG A 332 14.98 -13.52 15.59
C ARG A 332 14.70 -14.94 15.11
N VAL A 333 15.21 -15.34 13.94
CA VAL A 333 15.14 -16.74 13.48
C VAL A 333 16.04 -17.64 14.34
N ASN A 334 17.22 -17.14 14.76
CA ASN A 334 18.08 -17.86 15.72
C ASN A 334 17.42 -17.95 17.10
N GLU A 335 16.85 -16.85 17.62
CA GLU A 335 16.11 -16.84 18.90
C GLU A 335 14.97 -17.87 18.90
N LEU A 336 14.15 -17.90 17.85
CA LEU A 336 13.07 -18.88 17.66
C LEU A 336 13.60 -20.32 17.50
N TRP A 337 14.76 -20.50 16.87
CA TRP A 337 15.39 -21.81 16.68
C TRP A 337 15.89 -22.40 18.00
N GLU A 338 16.50 -21.59 18.85
CA GLU A 338 16.96 -21.98 20.19
C GLU A 338 15.78 -22.31 21.12
N GLU A 339 14.70 -21.51 21.08
CA GLU A 339 13.43 -21.79 21.78
C GLU A 339 12.79 -23.11 21.31
N LEU A 340 12.78 -23.38 20.01
CA LEU A 340 12.22 -24.60 19.42
C LEU A 340 13.01 -25.87 19.75
N LEU A 341 14.35 -25.78 19.87
CA LEU A 341 15.19 -26.93 20.21
C LEU A 341 15.28 -27.20 21.71
N SER A 342 15.15 -26.17 22.56
CA SER A 342 15.08 -26.33 24.02
C SER A 342 13.69 -26.78 24.52
N SER A 343 12.70 -26.83 23.62
CA SER A 343 11.34 -27.32 23.86
C SER A 343 11.12 -28.78 23.37
N GLN A 344 12.17 -29.60 23.29
CA GLN A 344 12.14 -31.02 22.90
C GLN A 344 12.64 -31.94 24.02
#